data_AF-A0A946UP42-F1
#
_entry.id   AF-A0A946UP42-F1
#
_cell.length_a   1.000
_cell.length_b   1.000
_cell.length_c   1.000
_cell.angle_alpha   90.00
_cell.angle_beta   90.00
_cell.angle_gamma   90.00
#
_symmetry.space_group_name_H-M   'P 1'
#
loop_
_entity.id
_entity.type
_entity.pdbx_description
1 polymer ?
#
loop_
_entity_poly.entity_id
_entity_poly.type
_entity_poly.pdbx_seq_one_letter_code
_entity_poly.pdbx_strand_id
1 'polypeptide(L)'
;PSLGEWTFPLVLRHVADMVTVSEEAIREAVAFLLIRTKMLVEPSGALGVAALLSGAVEAKGNVGVILSGGNVDLETLADLLG
;
A
#
# COMPACT_ATOMS: atom_id res chain seq x y z
N PRO A 1 15.34 -11.02 -8.66
CA PRO A 1 13.96 -11.18 -8.11
C PRO A 1 13.03 -11.82 -9.16
N SER A 2 12.35 -12.91 -8.80
CA SER A 2 11.33 -13.55 -9.64
C SER A 2 10.06 -13.76 -8.81
N LEU A 3 8.90 -13.71 -9.46
CA LEU A 3 7.61 -13.99 -8.82
C LEU A 3 7.52 -15.48 -8.45
N GLY A 4 6.65 -15.81 -7.50
CA GLY A 4 6.53 -17.17 -6.97
C GLY A 4 5.99 -18.15 -8.00
N GLU A 5 6.60 -19.35 -8.08
CA GLU A 5 6.21 -20.42 -9.01
C GLU A 5 4.75 -20.85 -8.84
N TRP A 6 4.26 -20.89 -7.60
CA TRP A 6 2.90 -21.32 -7.27
C TRP A 6 1.89 -20.18 -7.26
N THR A 7 2.29 -18.99 -6.80
CA THR A 7 1.36 -17.86 -6.59
C THR A 7 1.16 -17.04 -7.85
N PHE A 8 2.19 -16.87 -8.68
CA PHE A 8 2.08 -16.04 -9.88
C PHE A 8 1.05 -16.57 -10.89
N PRO A 9 0.95 -17.89 -11.17
CA PRO A 9 -0.12 -18.42 -12.02
C PRO A 9 -1.52 -18.16 -11.46
N LEU A 10 -1.68 -18.15 -10.13
CA LEU A 10 -2.96 -17.83 -9.49
C LEU A 10 -3.29 -16.34 -9.61
N VAL A 11 -2.31 -15.46 -9.45
CA VAL A 11 -2.46 -14.01 -9.69
C VAL A 11 -2.93 -13.77 -11.13
N LEU A 12 -2.26 -14.35 -12.12
CA LEU A 12 -2.63 -14.21 -13.53
C LEU A 12 -4.05 -14.71 -13.86
N ARG A 13 -4.57 -15.66 -13.07
CA ARG A 13 -5.92 -16.23 -13.28
C ARG A 13 -7.01 -15.45 -12.55
N HIS A 14 -6.72 -14.91 -11.38
CA HIS A 14 -7.76 -14.43 -10.44
C HIS A 14 -7.71 -12.94 -10.15
N VAL A 15 -6.59 -12.26 -10.40
CA VAL A 15 -6.46 -10.82 -10.18
C VAL A 15 -6.93 -10.09 -11.44
N ALA A 16 -7.85 -9.14 -11.24
CA ALA A 16 -8.45 -8.39 -12.35
C ALA A 16 -7.48 -7.36 -12.95
N ASP A 17 -6.62 -6.76 -12.13
CA ASP A 17 -5.67 -5.74 -12.57
C ASP A 17 -4.48 -5.60 -11.61
N MET A 18 -3.37 -5.05 -12.10
CA MET A 18 -2.17 -4.72 -11.33
C MET A 18 -1.77 -3.28 -11.60
N VAL A 19 -1.76 -2.47 -10.54
CA VAL A 19 -1.35 -1.07 -10.60
C VAL A 19 -0.05 -0.85 -9.85
N THR A 20 0.65 0.22 -10.19
CA THR A 20 1.82 0.71 -9.45
C THR A 20 1.54 2.09 -8.87
N VAL A 21 2.29 2.46 -7.84
CA VAL A 21 2.21 3.77 -7.19
C VAL A 21 3.62 4.33 -7.04
N SER A 22 3.74 5.67 -6.99
CA SER A 22 5.02 6.33 -6.73
C SER A 22 5.42 6.22 -5.27
N GLU A 23 6.72 6.40 -4.98
CA GLU A 23 7.20 6.49 -3.60
C GLU A 23 6.57 7.66 -2.83
N GLU A 24 6.28 8.76 -3.51
CA GLU A 24 5.58 9.91 -2.93
C GLU A 24 4.17 9.53 -2.46
N ALA A 25 3.41 8.81 -3.30
CA ALA A 25 2.07 8.34 -2.92
C ALA A 25 2.13 7.37 -1.73
N ILE A 26 3.20 6.58 -1.60
CA ILE A 26 3.42 5.70 -0.45
C ILE A 26 3.67 6.52 0.81
N ARG A 27 4.51 7.56 0.76
CA ARG A 27 4.77 8.48 1.88
C ARG A 27 3.49 9.16 2.35
N GLU A 28 2.73 9.73 1.42
CA GLU A 28 1.44 10.36 1.71
C GLU A 28 0.46 9.38 2.37
N ALA A 29 0.40 8.13 1.89
CA ALA A 29 -0.47 7.11 2.46
C ALA A 29 -0.07 6.70 3.88
N VAL A 30 1.22 6.51 4.14
CA VAL A 30 1.74 6.21 5.49
C VAL A 30 1.42 7.36 6.45
N ALA A 31 1.68 8.61 6.05
CA ALA A 31 1.37 9.79 6.84
C ALA A 31 -0.15 9.91 7.10
N PHE A 32 -0.98 9.69 6.07
CA PHE A 32 -2.43 9.69 6.20
C PHE A 32 -2.92 8.66 7.21
N LEU A 33 -2.46 7.40 7.10
CA LEU A 33 -2.83 6.31 8.02
C LEU A 33 -2.43 6.64 9.46
N LEU A 34 -1.19 7.10 9.67
CA LEU A 34 -0.73 7.44 11.01
C LEU A 34 -1.51 8.61 11.60
N ILE A 35 -1.70 9.70 10.85
CA ILE A 35 -2.29 10.93 11.37
C ILE A 35 -3.80 10.81 11.52
N ARG A 36 -4.49 10.20 10.55
CA ARG A 36 -5.95 10.15 10.48
C ARG A 36 -6.55 8.96 11.19
N THR A 37 -5.91 7.80 11.13
CA THR A 37 -6.44 6.56 11.71
C THR A 37 -5.64 6.06 12.92
N LYS A 38 -4.50 6.69 13.23
CA LYS A 38 -3.60 6.29 14.32
C LYS A 38 -3.04 4.88 14.14
N MET A 39 -3.04 4.38 12.90
CA MET A 39 -2.46 3.08 12.56
C MET A 39 -1.04 3.31 12.05
N LEU A 40 -0.07 2.67 12.69
CA LEU A 40 1.30 2.62 12.20
C LEU A 40 1.40 1.48 11.18
N VAL A 41 1.67 1.85 9.92
CA VAL A 41 1.73 0.93 8.78
C VAL A 41 3.05 1.14 8.06
N GLU A 42 3.70 0.04 7.68
CA GLU A 42 4.96 0.09 6.92
C GLU A 42 4.69 0.49 5.45
N PRO A 43 5.70 0.96 4.68
CA PRO A 43 5.51 1.38 3.29
C PRO A 43 4.81 0.35 2.39
N SER A 44 5.25 -0.91 2.42
CA SER A 44 4.61 -2.01 1.67
C SER A 44 3.18 -2.26 2.11
N GLY A 45 2.89 -2.10 3.41
CA GLY A 45 1.55 -2.28 3.97
C GLY A 45 0.56 -1.19 3.58
N ALA A 46 1.04 -0.03 3.13
CA ALA A 46 0.22 1.12 2.76
C ALA A 46 -0.12 1.18 1.26
N LEU A 47 0.40 0.26 0.42
CA LEU A 47 0.26 0.31 -1.04
C LEU A 47 -1.20 0.42 -1.52
N GLY A 48 -2.12 -0.33 -0.90
CA GLY A 48 -3.53 -0.28 -1.28
C GLY A 48 -4.19 1.08 -0.99
N VAL A 49 -3.76 1.77 0.09
CA VAL A 49 -4.24 3.11 0.42
C VAL A 49 -3.59 4.15 -0.51
N ALA A 50 -2.29 4.00 -0.80
CA ALA A 50 -1.58 4.84 -1.76
C ALA A 50 -2.23 4.80 -3.14
N ALA A 51 -2.68 3.63 -3.60
CA ALA A 51 -3.35 3.48 -4.88
C ALA A 51 -4.68 4.26 -4.94
N LEU A 52 -5.43 4.29 -3.84
CA LEU A 52 -6.70 5.04 -3.77
C LEU A 52 -6.47 6.55 -3.65
N LEU A 53 -5.53 6.99 -2.80
CA LEU A 53 -5.28 8.42 -2.57
C LEU A 53 -4.66 9.10 -3.79
N SER A 54 -3.78 8.40 -4.51
CA SER A 54 -3.16 8.92 -5.75
C SER A 54 -4.09 8.87 -6.97
N GLY A 55 -5.25 8.21 -6.87
CA GLY A 55 -6.14 7.96 -8.00
C GLY A 55 -5.65 6.89 -8.98
N ALA A 56 -4.58 6.15 -8.66
CA ALA A 56 -4.16 4.99 -9.44
C ALA A 56 -5.25 3.90 -9.50
N VAL A 57 -6.10 3.83 -8.47
CA VAL A 57 -7.34 3.05 -8.46
C VAL A 57 -8.50 3.99 -8.12
N GLU A 58 -9.43 4.13 -9.07
CA GLU A 58 -10.71 4.77 -8.80
C GLU A 58 -11.73 3.71 -8.34
N ALA A 59 -12.34 3.93 -7.18
CA ALA A 59 -13.32 3.02 -6.63
C ALA A 59 -14.59 3.76 -6.18
N LYS A 60 -15.75 3.09 -6.30
CA LYS A 60 -17.06 3.60 -5.87
C LYS A 60 -17.71 2.60 -4.93
N GLY A 61 -18.41 3.11 -3.91
CA GLY A 61 -19.09 2.28 -2.92
C GLY A 61 -18.14 1.78 -1.83
N ASN A 62 -18.41 0.58 -1.29
CA ASN A 62 -17.65 0.01 -0.19
C ASN A 62 -16.36 -0.63 -0.71
N VAL A 63 -15.21 -0.16 -0.20
CA VAL A 63 -13.87 -0.64 -0.59
C VAL A 63 -13.19 -1.28 0.60
N GLY A 64 -12.67 -2.49 0.42
CA GLY A 64 -11.81 -3.16 1.39
C GLY A 64 -10.35 -2.99 1.00
N VAL A 65 -9.52 -2.55 1.93
CA VAL A 65 -8.07 -2.42 1.75
C VAL A 65 -7.36 -3.23 2.82
N ILE A 66 -6.39 -4.05 2.40
CA ILE A 66 -5.57 -4.84 3.32
C ILE A 66 -4.35 -4.00 3.72
N LEU A 67 -4.19 -3.78 5.03
CA LEU A 67 -2.96 -3.23 5.61
C LEU A 67 -2.09 -4.41 6.05
N SER A 68 -1.08 -4.77 5.24
CA SER A 68 -0.40 -6.06 5.40
C SER A 68 0.62 -6.11 6.53
N GLY A 69 1.14 -4.97 7.00
CA GLY A 69 2.22 -4.92 7.98
C GLY A 69 2.42 -3.53 8.58
N GLY A 70 3.04 -3.49 9.76
CA GLY A 70 3.38 -2.28 10.50
C GLY A 70 4.78 -2.34 11.08
N ASN A 71 5.67 -3.17 10.50
CA ASN A 71 7.02 -3.36 11.00
C ASN A 71 7.95 -2.26 10.47
N VAL A 72 7.87 -1.09 11.11
CA VAL A 72 8.65 0.10 10.75
C VAL A 72 9.46 0.56 11.95
N ASP A 73 10.75 0.78 11.73
CA ASP A 73 11.63 1.38 12.73
C ASP A 73 11.47 2.91 12.77
N LEU A 74 11.97 3.54 13.83
CA LEU A 74 11.79 4.98 14.05
C LEU A 74 12.55 5.84 13.04
N GLU A 75 13.68 5.38 12.49
CA GLU A 75 14.48 6.12 11.52
C GLU A 75 13.72 6.16 10.19
N THR A 76 13.25 5.01 9.71
CA THR A 76 12.38 4.91 8.53
C THR A 76 11.12 5.77 8.70
N LEU A 77 10.48 5.74 9.87
CA LEU A 77 9.29 6.55 10.11
C LEU A 77 9.59 8.05 10.07
N ALA A 78 10.71 8.49 10.67
CA ALA A 78 11.12 9.87 10.63
C ALA A 78 11.39 10.33 9.19
N ASP A 79 12.08 9.50 8.40
CA ASP A 79 12.35 9.78 6.99
C ASP A 79 11.10 9.86 6.14
N LEU A 80 10.07 9.05 6.43
CA LEU A 80 8.79 9.05 5.70
C LEU A 80 7.91 10.27 6.02
N LEU A 81 8.06 10.85 7.22
CA LEU A 81 7.24 11.96 7.71
C LEU A 81 7.93 13.32 7.65
N GLY A 82 9.24 13.35 7.46
CA GLY A 82 10.05 14.56 7.24
C GLY A 82 10.07 14.97 5.77
#